data_AF-A0A0L7L3U7-F1
#
_entry.id   AF-A0A0L7L3U7-F1
#
_cell.length_a   1.000
_cell.length_b   1.000
_cell.length_c   1.000
_cell.angle_alpha   90.00
_cell.angle_beta   90.00
_cell.angle_gamma   90.00
#
_symmetry.space_group_name_H-M   'P 1'
#
loop_
_entity.id
_entity.type
_entity.pdbx_description
1 polymer ?
#
loop_
_entity_poly.entity_id
_entity_poly.type
_entity_poly.pdbx_seq_one_letter_code
_entity_poly.pdbx_strand_id
1 'polypeptide(L)' 'MSGHNVNVCDIGDDVKEVLKKFRFQKHSTNSALILKVNREKQALEVDEELENIELEELQDILPSHQPRFIVYR' A
#
# COMPACT_ATOMS: atom_id res chain seq x y z
N MET A 1 -1.51 30.01 14.18
CA MET A 1 -2.39 28.83 14.20
C MET A 1 -1.55 27.66 13.74
N SER A 2 -0.93 26.97 14.69
CA SER A 2 0.00 25.86 14.45
C SER A 2 -0.74 24.76 13.70
N GLY A 3 -0.24 24.37 12.53
CA GLY A 3 -0.82 23.26 11.76
C GLY A 3 -0.87 22.03 12.64
N HIS A 4 -2.08 21.54 12.92
CA HIS A 4 -2.26 20.31 13.68
C HIS A 4 -1.58 19.18 12.90
N ASN A 5 -0.49 18.64 13.46
CA ASN A 5 0.05 17.35 13.04
C ASN A 5 -1.00 16.29 13.43
N VAL A 6 -1.99 16.09 12.57
CA VAL A 6 -2.96 15.00 12.73
C VAL A 6 -2.18 13.73 12.43
N ASN A 7 -1.82 12.96 13.47
CA ASN A 7 -1.28 11.63 13.25
C ASN A 7 -2.43 10.76 12.74
N VAL A 8 -2.50 10.55 11.42
CA VAL A 8 -3.62 9.86 10.76
C VAL A 8 -3.49 8.35 10.94
N CYS A 9 -2.27 7.81 10.91
CA CYS A 9 -1.98 6.39 10.93
C CYS A 9 -0.48 6.16 11.10
N ASP A 10 -0.09 5.19 11.93
CA ASP A 10 1.31 4.82 12.08
C ASP A 10 1.74 3.84 10.97
N ILE A 11 2.95 4.04 10.44
CA ILE A 11 3.55 3.10 9.49
C ILE A 11 4.54 2.22 10.25
N GLY A 12 4.17 0.96 10.43
CA GLY A 12 5.02 -0.05 11.05
C GLY A 12 6.33 -0.26 10.30
N ASP A 13 7.38 -0.66 11.02
CA ASP A 13 8.69 -0.87 10.42
C ASP A 13 8.70 -2.07 9.46
N ASP A 14 7.84 -3.06 9.70
CA ASP A 14 7.55 -4.17 8.77
C ASP A 14 7.06 -3.67 7.40
N VAL A 15 6.10 -2.74 7.39
CA VAL A 15 5.58 -2.16 6.14
C VAL A 15 6.63 -1.28 5.48
N LYS A 16 7.43 -0.53 6.23
CA LYS A 16 8.56 0.23 5.67
C LYS A 16 9.59 -0.68 5.01
N GLU A 17 9.89 -1.82 5.62
CA GLU A 17 10.82 -2.79 5.04
C GLU A 17 10.28 -3.39 3.75
N VAL A 18 8.99 -3.75 3.70
CA VAL A 18 8.35 -4.25 2.48
C VAL A 18 8.33 -3.18 1.39
N LEU A 19 7.93 -1.94 1.72
CA LEU A 19 7.97 -0.80 0.80
C LEU A 19 9.38 -0.56 0.24
N LYS A 20 10.39 -0.66 1.11
CA LYS A 20 11.79 -0.50 0.73
C LYS A 20 12.23 -1.63 -0.21
N LYS A 21 11.90 -2.88 0.12
CA LYS A 21 12.18 -4.05 -0.72
C LYS A 21 11.51 -3.90 -2.08
N PHE A 22 10.20 -3.65 -2.13
CA PHE A 22 9.43 -3.44 -3.35
C PHE A 22 10.01 -2.31 -4.23
N ARG A 23 10.42 -1.20 -3.61
CA ARG A 23 11.05 -0.07 -4.32
C ARG A 23 12.40 -0.45 -4.96
N PHE A 24 13.21 -1.27 -4.28
CA PHE A 24 14.56 -1.63 -4.76
C PHE A 24 14.61 -2.94 -5.54
N GLN A 25 13.56 -3.76 -5.46
CA GLN A 25 13.43 -5.01 -6.19
C GLN A 25 13.37 -4.71 -7.69
N LYS A 26 14.08 -5.51 -8.49
CA LYS A 26 14.07 -5.37 -9.94
C LYS A 26 12.86 -6.12 -10.49
N HIS A 27 11.71 -5.46 -10.51
CA HIS A 27 10.56 -5.94 -11.27
C HIS A 27 10.80 -5.67 -12.76
N SER A 28 10.72 -6.73 -13.58
CA SER A 28 10.76 -6.67 -15.04
C SER A 28 9.37 -6.48 -15.66
N THR A 29 8.33 -6.70 -14.86
CA THR A 29 6.91 -6.64 -15.22
C THR A 29 6.18 -5.68 -14.30
N ASN A 30 5.01 -5.24 -14.74
CA ASN A 30 4.14 -4.37 -13.97
C ASN A 30 3.79 -5.04 -12.63
N SER A 31 4.02 -4.35 -11.51
CA SER A 31 3.82 -4.91 -10.17
C SER A 31 3.11 -3.90 -9.27
N ALA A 32 2.25 -4.39 -8.39
CA ALA A 32 1.44 -3.58 -7.49
C ALA A 32 1.57 -4.04 -6.04
N LEU A 33 1.87 -3.12 -5.14
CA LEU A 33 1.81 -3.36 -3.70
C LEU A 33 0.59 -2.63 -3.13
N ILE A 34 -0.37 -3.39 -2.60
CA ILE A 34 -1.62 -2.90 -2.03
C ILE A 34 -1.48 -2.82 -0.51
N LEU A 35 -1.85 -1.67 0.04
CA LEU A 35 -1.74 -1.33 1.45
C LEU A 35 -3.12 -0.93 1.97
N LYS A 36 -3.42 -1.29 3.21
CA LYS A 36 -4.65 -0.92 3.91
C LYS A 36 -4.35 -0.33 5.27
N VAL A 37 -5.27 0.50 5.77
CA VAL A 37 -5.23 0.95 7.16
C VAL A 37 -6.02 -0.04 8.00
N ASN A 38 -5.34 -0.71 8.92
CA ASN A 38 -5.99 -1.51 9.94
C ASN A 38 -6.60 -0.56 10.98
N ARG A 39 -7.93 -0.48 10.99
CA ARG A 39 -8.65 0.44 11.88
C ARG A 39 -8.49 0.08 13.35
N GLU A 40 -8.36 -1.20 13.68
CA GLU A 40 -8.21 -1.68 15.06
C GLU A 40 -6.83 -1.28 15.62
N LYS A 41 -5.79 -1.41 14.80
CA LYS A 41 -4.42 -1.06 15.18
C LYS A 41 -4.06 0.41 14.90
N GLN A 42 -4.88 1.15 14.16
CA GLN A 42 -4.57 2.48 13.62
C GLN A 42 -3.21 2.51 12.89
N ALA A 43 -2.89 1.42 12.19
CA ALA A 43 -1.60 1.21 11.54
C ALA A 43 -1.77 0.77 10.09
N LEU A 44 -0.82 1.14 9.24
CA LEU A 44 -0.75 0.67 7.86
C LEU A 44 -0.30 -0.79 7.86
N GLU A 45 -0.92 -1.61 7.03
CA GLU A 45 -0.57 -3.01 6.83
C GLU A 45 -0.51 -3.30 5.33
N VAL A 46 0.39 -4.21 4.95
CA VAL A 46 0.41 -4.79 3.60
C VAL A 46 -0.81 -5.68 3.46
N ASP A 47 -1.58 -5.46 2.41
CA ASP A 47 -2.71 -6.31 2.08
C ASP A 47 -2.28 -7.40 1.11
N GLU A 48 -1.79 -7.01 -0.06
CA GLU A 48 -1.38 -7.93 -1.12
C GLU A 48 -0.22 -7.34 -1.95
N GLU A 49 0.64 -8.22 -2.48
CA GLU A 49 1.67 -7.90 -3.46
C GLU A 49 1.40 -8.72 -4.72
N LEU A 50 1.28 -8.03 -5.85
CA LEU A 50 0.91 -8.62 -7.14
C LEU A 50 2.03 -8.37 -8.13
N GLU A 51 2.41 -9.43 -8.84
CA GLU A 51 3.40 -9.38 -9.91
C GLU A 51 2.71 -9.66 -11.24
N ASN A 52 3.16 -8.97 -12.30
CA ASN A 52 2.64 -9.12 -13.65
C ASN A 52 1.13 -8.85 -13.76
N ILE A 53 0.69 -7.71 -13.24
CA ILE A 53 -0.70 -7.26 -13.28
C ILE A 53 -0.83 -5.94 -14.05
N GLU A 54 -1.86 -5.83 -14.88
CA GLU A 54 -2.19 -4.58 -15.59
C GLU A 54 -3.08 -3.66 -14.76
N LEU A 55 -3.14 -2.37 -15.10
CA LEU A 55 -3.93 -1.39 -14.36
C LEU A 55 -5.44 -1.68 -14.39
N GLU A 56 -5.98 -2.18 -15.50
CA GLU A 56 -7.40 -2.54 -15.57
C GLU A 56 -7.73 -3.72 -14.65
N GLU A 57 -6.88 -4.77 -14.66
CA GLU A 57 -7.04 -5.93 -13.78
C GLU A 57 -6.93 -5.53 -12.30
N LEU A 58 -6.00 -4.62 -12.00
CA LEU A 58 -5.84 -4.05 -10.66
C LEU A 58 -7.10 -3.29 -10.23
N GLN A 59 -7.76 -2.55 -11.12
CA GLN A 59 -8.99 -1.84 -10.79
C GLN A 59 -10.13 -2.80 -10.41
N ASP A 60 -10.23 -3.95 -11.09
CA ASP A 60 -11.30 -4.92 -10.88
C ASP A 60 -11.18 -5.69 -9.55
N ILE A 61 -9.96 -5.89 -9.06
CA ILE A 61 -9.73 -6.60 -7.78
C ILE A 61 -9.86 -5.69 -6.55
N LEU A 62 -9.81 -4.37 -6.73
CA LEU A 62 -9.85 -3.43 -5.61
C LEU A 62 -11.27 -3.33 -5.02
N PRO A 63 -11.41 -3.36 -3.69
CA PRO A 63 -12.71 -3.21 -3.05
C PRO A 63 -13.27 -1.80 -3.25
N SER A 64 -14.52 -1.70 -3.70
CA SER A 64 -15.20 -0.44 -4.01
C SER A 64 -15.49 0.47 -2.79
N HIS A 65 -15.61 -0.13 -1.60
CA HIS A 65 -16.07 0.57 -0.39
C HIS A 65 -14.99 0.78 0.67
N GLN A 66 -13.82 0.16 0.51
CA GLN A 66 -12.72 0.29 1.45
C GLN A 66 -11.52 0.95 0.75
N PRO A 67 -11.08 2.13 1.20
CA PRO A 67 -9.97 2.80 0.56
C PRO A 67 -8.71 1.95 0.72
N ARG A 68 -8.04 1.69 -0.40
CA ARG A 68 -6.73 1.03 -0.48
C ARG A 68 -5.71 1.98 -1.07
N PHE A 69 -4.49 1.88 -0.57
CA PHE A 69 -3.34 2.63 -1.07
C PHE A 69 -2.50 1.69 -1.92
N ILE A 70 -2.02 2.17 -3.06
CA ILE A 70 -1.37 1.32 -4.05
C ILE A 70 -0.05 1.96 -4.42
N VAL A 71 1.01 1.16 -4.44
CA VAL A 71 2.28 1.49 -5.07
C VAL A 71 2.38 0.64 -6.34
N TYR A 72 2.24 1.27 -7.50
CA TYR A 72 2.32 0.62 -8.80
C TYR A 72 3.63 0.97 -9.49
N ARG A 73 4.21 -0.01 -10.19
CA ARG A 73 5.46 0.11 -10.93
C ARG A 73 5.33 -0.55 -12.30
#